data_AF-A0A7S2JGL7-F1
#
_entry.id   AF-A0A7S2JGL7-F1
#
_cell.length_a   1.000
_cell.length_b   1.000
_cell.length_c   1.000
_cell.angle_alpha   90.00
_cell.angle_beta   90.00
_cell.angle_gamma   90.00
#
_symmetry.space_group_name_H-M   'P 1'
#
loop_
_entity.id
_entity.type
_entity.pdbx_description
1 polymer ?
#
loop_
_entity_poly.entity_id
_entity_poly.type
_entity_poly.pdbx_seq_one_letter_code
_entity_poly.pdbx_strand_id
1 'polypeptide(L)'
;EQVAETFKRLDKDGNQLLSPAEFRDLFRALGWDDEKVERLFRVVDGDKNGVISIEEFLKWCFTKKAGQAIVIDPDKKDPQGLQASRSRTLTGSRTKVLDDSDCDTDSSVSTSDSDEDKPKVKEKRKPRDKKLVDDERMYELLTFKDEVVGARVCLGELAGLFGQCKRAGLGPDLPLLVGQACAAPPDRDAEDLSPFELGHVAVLAKEKPETTFEEVFWMIVDKRDECRALEFDDNLGAAGLDPEIGLGYQVFQRLLAYLESLMLIDQEHLIASLVWAQVGNFELTDAMACAVMERLFLRVDSKQNPVLKQKIKSNDFMRMAHVQKLTEKGIQHSAISLFFNETCKHLPELLATREARLRVGKAKKKKERSHKNHNSIAGRQKLSVLMEELFKKMPQGTWRGPMHMVLSLLQTADETIAAEVAGKR
;
A
#
# COMPACT_ATOMS: atom_id res chain seq x y z
N GLU A 1 -12.25 33.80 7.79
CA GLU A 1 -11.82 35.18 7.49
C GLU A 1 -10.76 35.27 6.39
N GLN A 2 -9.58 34.65 6.52
CA GLN A 2 -8.49 34.82 5.54
C GLN A 2 -8.84 34.48 4.07
N VAL A 3 -9.63 33.43 3.82
CA VAL A 3 -10.01 33.03 2.45
C VAL A 3 -10.96 34.04 1.79
N ALA A 4 -11.85 34.65 2.58
CA ALA A 4 -12.78 35.67 2.08
C ALA A 4 -12.07 37.00 1.76
N GLU A 5 -11.03 37.36 2.52
CA GLU A 5 -10.20 38.52 2.21
C GLU A 5 -9.33 38.32 0.97
N THR A 6 -8.83 37.10 0.75
CA THR A 6 -8.14 36.75 -0.50
C THR A 6 -9.10 36.81 -1.68
N PHE A 7 -10.30 36.23 -1.56
CA PHE A 7 -11.32 36.28 -2.62
C PHE A 7 -11.70 37.73 -2.99
N LYS A 8 -11.95 38.58 -1.98
CA LYS A 8 -12.28 40.00 -2.18
C LYS A 8 -11.15 40.83 -2.81
N ARG A 9 -9.90 40.37 -2.70
CA ARG A 9 -8.74 41.03 -3.33
C ARG A 9 -8.58 40.65 -4.81
N LEU A 10 -9.20 39.54 -5.21
CA LEU A 10 -9.06 38.93 -6.54
C LEU A 10 -10.24 39.24 -7.45
N ASP A 11 -11.42 39.36 -6.87
CA ASP A 11 -12.64 39.89 -7.45
C ASP A 11 -12.46 41.41 -7.68
N LYS A 12 -11.93 41.78 -8.85
CA LYS A 12 -11.56 43.18 -9.18
C LYS A 12 -12.78 44.01 -9.51
N ASP A 13 -13.84 43.38 -10.02
CA ASP A 13 -15.09 44.03 -10.37
C ASP A 13 -16.13 43.99 -9.23
N GLY A 14 -15.86 43.25 -8.15
CA GLY A 14 -16.64 43.22 -6.92
C GLY A 14 -17.97 42.47 -7.05
N ASN A 15 -18.08 41.60 -8.05
CA ASN A 15 -19.31 40.89 -8.40
C ASN A 15 -19.51 39.58 -7.61
N GLN A 16 -18.56 39.25 -6.72
CA GLN A 16 -18.50 38.02 -5.91
C GLN A 16 -18.32 36.71 -6.70
N LEU A 17 -17.81 36.82 -7.94
CA LEU A 17 -17.52 35.76 -8.87
C LEU A 17 -16.10 35.97 -9.43
N LEU A 18 -15.34 34.89 -9.62
CA LEU A 18 -14.04 34.98 -10.29
C LEU A 18 -14.19 34.62 -11.75
N SER A 19 -13.94 35.59 -12.62
CA SER A 19 -13.86 35.34 -14.06
C SER A 19 -12.61 34.51 -14.41
N PRO A 20 -12.60 33.81 -15.56
CA PRO A 20 -11.41 33.09 -16.03
C PRO A 20 -10.17 33.97 -16.13
N ALA A 21 -10.34 35.26 -16.44
CA ALA A 21 -9.24 36.22 -16.53
C ALA A 21 -8.67 36.57 -15.14
N GLU A 22 -9.52 36.80 -14.14
CA GLU A 22 -9.09 37.11 -12.77
C GLU A 22 -8.46 35.89 -12.09
N PHE A 23 -9.03 34.71 -12.34
CA PHE A 23 -8.44 33.45 -11.89
C PHE A 23 -7.07 33.21 -12.54
N ARG A 24 -6.91 33.52 -13.83
CA ARG A 24 -5.62 33.41 -14.53
C ARG A 24 -4.57 34.39 -14.02
N ASP A 25 -4.97 35.64 -13.77
CA ASP A 25 -4.08 36.65 -13.21
C ASP A 25 -3.53 36.23 -11.85
N LEU A 26 -4.36 35.62 -10.99
CA LEU A 26 -3.93 35.09 -9.69
C LEU A 26 -2.82 34.04 -9.83
N PHE A 27 -3.10 32.99 -10.61
CA PHE A 27 -2.20 31.84 -10.68
C PHE A 27 -0.94 32.13 -11.51
N ARG A 28 -1.01 33.06 -12.47
CA ARG A 28 0.19 33.62 -13.11
C ARG A 28 1.08 34.37 -12.13
N ALA A 29 0.50 35.14 -11.20
CA ALA A 29 1.27 35.82 -10.16
C ALA A 29 1.97 34.83 -9.20
N LEU A 30 1.44 33.60 -9.09
CA LEU A 30 2.02 32.48 -8.36
C LEU A 30 2.98 31.61 -9.22
N GLY A 31 3.26 32.00 -10.47
CA GLY A 31 4.20 31.32 -11.35
C GLY A 31 3.63 30.13 -12.12
N TRP A 32 2.30 30.01 -12.22
CA TRP A 32 1.65 28.94 -12.98
C TRP A 32 1.47 29.34 -14.45
N ASP A 33 1.52 28.33 -15.33
CA ASP A 33 1.30 28.49 -16.76
C ASP A 33 -0.20 28.50 -17.13
N ASP A 34 -0.54 29.14 -18.25
CA ASP A 34 -1.93 29.33 -18.69
C ASP A 34 -2.69 28.01 -18.87
N GLU A 35 -1.99 26.96 -19.29
CA GLU A 35 -2.59 25.64 -19.49
C GLU A 35 -2.95 24.95 -18.16
N LYS A 36 -2.15 25.13 -17.10
CA LYS A 36 -2.50 24.65 -15.75
C LYS A 36 -3.65 25.44 -15.16
N VAL A 37 -3.69 26.76 -15.37
CA VAL A 37 -4.80 27.59 -14.89
C VAL A 37 -6.11 27.18 -15.56
N GLU A 38 -6.12 27.04 -16.89
CA GLU A 38 -7.33 26.68 -17.63
C GLU A 38 -7.88 25.31 -17.20
N ARG A 39 -6.99 24.37 -16.91
CA ARG A 39 -7.36 23.06 -16.38
C ARG A 39 -7.89 23.14 -14.95
N LEU A 40 -7.23 23.90 -14.07
CA LEU A 40 -7.70 24.09 -12.69
C LEU A 40 -9.05 24.79 -12.64
N PHE A 41 -9.28 25.77 -13.51
CA PHE A 41 -10.54 26.49 -13.61
C PHE A 41 -11.72 25.53 -13.82
N ARG A 42 -11.58 24.56 -14.75
CA ARG A 42 -12.61 23.54 -15.04
C ARG A 42 -12.88 22.58 -13.88
N VAL A 43 -11.91 22.39 -12.98
CA VAL A 43 -12.06 21.52 -11.81
C VAL A 43 -12.79 22.25 -10.68
N VAL A 44 -12.57 23.56 -10.56
CA VAL A 44 -13.20 24.38 -9.52
C VAL A 44 -14.61 24.83 -9.92
N ASP A 45 -14.83 25.11 -11.21
CA ASP A 45 -16.13 25.43 -11.82
C ASP A 45 -17.00 24.16 -11.91
N GLY A 46 -17.66 23.83 -10.79
CA GLY A 46 -18.38 22.58 -10.59
C GLY A 46 -19.74 22.57 -11.27
N ASP A 47 -20.35 23.74 -11.46
CA ASP A 47 -21.61 23.89 -12.19
C ASP A 47 -21.40 24.22 -13.68
N LYS A 48 -20.15 24.44 -14.12
CA LYS A 48 -19.73 24.72 -15.51
C LYS A 48 -20.38 25.98 -16.08
N ASN A 49 -20.65 26.96 -15.22
CA ASN A 49 -21.26 28.22 -15.63
C ASN A 49 -20.23 29.21 -16.23
N GLY A 50 -18.93 28.86 -16.20
CA GLY A 50 -17.84 29.65 -16.75
C GLY A 50 -17.30 30.74 -15.81
N VAL A 51 -17.73 30.76 -14.54
CA VAL A 51 -17.27 31.66 -13.48
C VAL A 51 -17.16 30.89 -12.16
N ILE A 52 -16.18 31.20 -11.32
CA ILE A 52 -16.03 30.50 -10.04
C ILE A 52 -16.73 31.32 -8.94
N SER A 53 -17.76 30.74 -8.34
CA SER A 53 -18.43 31.35 -7.19
C SER A 53 -17.58 31.24 -5.91
N ILE A 54 -17.87 32.11 -4.92
CA ILE A 54 -17.22 32.03 -3.62
C ILE A 54 -17.47 30.67 -2.94
N GLU A 55 -18.64 30.07 -3.14
CA GLU A 55 -18.99 28.77 -2.57
C GLU A 55 -18.16 27.64 -3.19
N GLU A 56 -17.94 27.67 -4.51
CA GLU A 56 -17.08 26.71 -5.21
C GLU A 56 -15.61 26.86 -4.83
N PHE A 57 -15.13 28.10 -4.74
CA PHE A 57 -13.78 28.40 -4.29
C PHE A 57 -13.54 27.94 -2.85
N LEU A 58 -14.50 28.21 -1.95
CA LEU A 58 -14.44 27.76 -0.55
C LEU A 58 -14.53 26.23 -0.46
N LYS A 59 -15.41 25.60 -1.24
CA LYS A 59 -15.52 24.13 -1.28
C LYS A 59 -14.18 23.53 -1.68
N TRP A 60 -13.55 24.05 -2.74
CA TRP A 60 -12.21 23.63 -3.14
C TRP A 60 -11.14 23.86 -2.05
N CYS A 61 -11.14 25.02 -1.38
CA CYS A 61 -10.20 25.31 -0.29
C CYS A 61 -10.42 24.48 1.00
N PHE A 62 -11.67 24.11 1.32
CA PHE A 62 -12.05 23.54 2.62
C PHE A 62 -12.42 22.05 2.60
N THR A 63 -12.50 21.40 1.44
CA THR A 63 -12.56 19.93 1.35
C THR A 63 -11.20 19.27 1.62
N LYS A 64 -10.11 20.04 1.61
CA LYS A 64 -8.85 19.68 2.28
C LYS A 64 -8.85 20.29 3.69
N LYS A 65 -8.89 19.49 4.76
CA LYS A 65 -8.64 19.98 6.14
C LYS A 65 -7.67 19.01 6.83
N ALA A 66 -6.67 19.41 7.58
CA ALA A 66 -6.26 20.72 8.09
C ALA A 66 -4.72 20.73 8.18
N GLY A 67 -4.09 21.82 7.74
CA GLY A 67 -2.66 22.03 7.99
C GLY A 67 -1.85 22.57 6.81
N GLN A 68 -2.34 23.56 6.06
CA GLN A 68 -1.50 24.57 5.41
C GLN A 68 -2.39 25.73 4.99
N ALA A 69 -2.46 26.75 5.84
CA ALA A 69 -3.00 28.03 5.42
C ALA A 69 -2.02 28.59 4.38
N ILE A 70 -2.47 28.74 3.13
CA ILE A 70 -1.77 29.54 2.13
C ILE A 70 -1.86 31.00 2.61
N VAL A 71 -0.88 31.42 3.42
CA VAL A 71 -0.71 32.82 3.79
C VAL A 71 0.02 33.49 2.64
N ILE A 72 -0.71 34.24 1.81
CA ILE A 72 -0.14 35.08 0.76
C ILE A 72 0.28 36.41 1.41
N ASP A 73 1.58 36.59 1.61
CA ASP A 73 2.17 37.86 2.06
C ASP A 73 2.73 38.62 0.83
N PRO A 74 2.10 39.74 0.39
CA PRO A 74 2.39 40.36 -0.90
C PRO A 74 3.70 41.15 -0.98
N ASP A 75 4.45 41.30 0.12
CA ASP A 75 5.63 42.17 0.18
C ASP A 75 6.99 41.43 0.06
N LYS A 76 7.02 40.11 -0.11
CA LYS A 76 8.27 39.39 -0.41
C LYS A 76 8.48 39.17 -1.90
N LYS A 77 9.17 40.13 -2.54
CA LYS A 77 9.97 39.85 -3.74
C LYS A 77 11.22 39.10 -3.28
N ASP A 78 11.38 37.83 -3.63
CA ASP A 78 12.70 37.22 -3.68
C ASP A 78 12.96 36.61 -5.07
N PRO A 79 14.00 37.08 -5.78
CA PRO A 79 14.45 36.51 -7.04
C PRO A 79 15.40 35.33 -6.77
N GLN A 80 15.31 34.31 -7.64
CA GLN A 80 16.35 33.30 -7.91
C GLN A 80 16.76 32.37 -6.75
N GLY A 81 16.32 31.11 -6.87
CA GLY A 81 17.04 29.85 -6.57
C GLY A 81 17.81 29.70 -5.26
N LEU A 82 17.40 28.75 -4.42
CA LEU A 82 18.29 28.05 -3.47
C LEU A 82 17.65 26.68 -3.16
N GLN A 83 18.25 25.58 -3.62
CA GLN A 83 19.17 24.74 -2.84
C GLN A 83 18.76 24.46 -1.39
N ALA A 84 18.70 23.15 -1.12
CA ALA A 84 18.54 22.53 0.17
C ALA A 84 19.32 23.24 1.28
N SER A 85 18.63 23.58 2.36
CA SER A 85 19.25 23.94 3.63
C SER A 85 18.61 23.10 4.74
N ARG A 86 19.43 22.22 5.30
CA ARG A 86 19.20 21.43 6.50
C ARG A 86 19.22 22.31 7.76
N SER A 87 18.60 21.76 8.82
CA SER A 87 18.86 21.94 10.28
C SER A 87 17.93 22.96 10.95
N ARG A 88 17.41 22.73 12.17
CA ARG A 88 18.01 22.13 13.37
C ARG A 88 16.96 21.50 14.31
N THR A 89 17.27 20.33 14.83
CA THR A 89 16.75 19.83 16.11
C THR A 89 17.78 20.13 17.20
N LEU A 90 17.30 20.65 18.33
CA LEU A 90 18.08 21.11 19.47
C LEU A 90 18.78 19.94 20.21
N THR A 91 20.05 20.17 20.53
CA THR A 91 20.91 19.33 21.38
C THR A 91 20.95 19.84 22.82
N GLY A 92 21.02 18.91 23.77
CA GLY A 92 21.57 19.08 25.13
C GLY A 92 21.48 17.69 25.80
N SER A 93 22.49 17.10 26.42
CA SER A 93 23.79 17.58 26.89
C SER A 93 24.76 16.39 26.99
N ARG A 94 26.04 16.73 27.00
CA ARG A 94 27.23 15.89 26.91
C ARG A 94 27.75 15.55 28.31
N THR A 95 28.16 14.31 28.56
CA THR A 95 29.25 14.00 29.51
C THR A 95 30.21 12.98 28.89
N LYS A 96 31.49 13.33 29.02
CA LYS A 96 32.71 12.67 28.54
C LYS A 96 32.98 11.38 29.33
N VAL A 97 33.51 10.36 28.67
CA VAL A 97 34.75 9.67 29.09
C VAL A 97 35.49 9.23 27.81
N LEU A 98 36.73 9.69 27.67
CA LEU A 98 37.75 9.14 26.78
C LEU A 98 38.65 8.27 27.67
N ASP A 99 39.08 7.12 27.16
CA ASP A 99 40.41 6.60 27.49
C ASP A 99 41.03 5.98 26.23
N ASP A 100 42.31 6.27 26.09
CA ASP A 100 43.24 6.09 24.97
C ASP A 100 43.73 4.62 24.87
N SER A 101 44.06 4.09 23.69
CA SER A 101 45.44 3.94 23.12
C SER A 101 46.39 3.15 24.05
N ASP A 102 47.27 2.22 23.67
CA ASP A 102 47.82 1.60 22.46
C ASP A 102 48.54 0.32 22.94
N CYS A 103 48.82 -0.67 22.08
CA CYS A 103 50.18 -1.24 21.96
C CYS A 103 50.33 -2.23 20.81
N ASP A 104 51.49 -2.09 20.17
CA ASP A 104 51.98 -2.68 18.93
C ASP A 104 52.56 -4.10 19.05
N THR A 105 52.79 -4.70 17.86
CA THR A 105 53.88 -5.66 17.49
C THR A 105 53.81 -7.07 18.12
N ASP A 106 54.16 -8.20 17.48
CA ASP A 106 55.04 -8.49 16.35
C ASP A 106 54.69 -9.88 15.76
N SER A 107 55.35 -10.17 14.64
CA SER A 107 55.37 -11.25 13.67
C SER A 107 55.50 -12.73 14.11
N SER A 108 54.87 -13.57 13.26
CA SER A 108 55.29 -14.86 12.69
C SER A 108 55.63 -16.11 13.53
N VAL A 109 54.85 -17.16 13.22
CA VAL A 109 55.21 -18.57 12.93
C VAL A 109 55.71 -19.48 14.07
N SER A 110 54.90 -20.49 14.40
CA SER A 110 55.35 -21.90 14.41
C SER A 110 54.17 -22.87 14.33
N THR A 111 54.36 -23.90 13.52
CA THR A 111 53.51 -25.07 13.32
C THR A 111 53.64 -26.06 14.48
N SER A 112 52.52 -26.62 14.94
CA SER A 112 52.47 -28.03 15.37
C SER A 112 51.03 -28.52 15.43
N ASP A 113 50.82 -29.67 14.78
CA ASP A 113 49.61 -30.48 14.78
C ASP A 113 49.23 -30.94 16.19
N SER A 114 47.92 -30.97 16.46
CA SER A 114 47.28 -32.02 17.27
C SER A 114 45.77 -31.95 17.05
N ASP A 115 45.26 -32.97 16.36
CA ASP A 115 43.86 -33.30 16.21
C ASP A 115 43.14 -33.41 17.57
N GLU A 116 42.08 -32.62 17.76
CA GLU A 116 40.92 -33.07 18.56
C GLU A 116 39.61 -32.65 17.88
N ASP A 117 38.93 -33.69 17.42
CA ASP A 117 37.66 -33.73 16.72
C ASP A 117 36.52 -33.26 17.66
N LYS A 118 36.10 -32.00 17.53
CA LYS A 118 34.82 -31.51 18.11
C LYS A 118 33.74 -31.50 17.02
N PRO A 119 32.59 -32.15 17.24
CA PRO A 119 31.54 -32.21 16.24
C PRO A 119 31.03 -30.79 15.98
N LYS A 120 31.20 -30.31 14.75
CA LYS A 120 30.58 -29.09 14.25
C LYS A 120 29.07 -29.23 14.40
N VAL A 121 28.52 -28.68 15.48
CA VAL A 121 27.09 -28.43 15.63
C VAL A 121 26.72 -27.55 14.45
N LYS A 122 26.12 -28.15 13.42
CA LYS A 122 25.48 -27.42 12.33
C LYS A 122 24.38 -26.59 12.97
N GLU A 123 24.69 -25.34 13.30
CA GLU A 123 23.69 -24.34 13.65
C GLU A 123 22.68 -24.34 12.51
N LYS A 124 21.51 -24.93 12.76
CA LYS A 124 20.40 -24.91 11.83
C LYS A 124 20.04 -23.43 11.68
N ARG A 125 20.48 -22.82 10.58
CA ARG A 125 20.07 -21.47 10.18
C ARG A 125 18.56 -21.38 10.40
N LYS A 126 18.15 -20.55 11.37
CA LYS A 126 16.73 -20.30 11.64
C LYS A 126 16.08 -19.88 10.32
N PRO A 127 14.88 -20.39 9.99
CA PRO A 127 14.20 -20.01 8.76
C PRO A 127 14.03 -18.49 8.77
N ARG A 128 14.70 -17.80 7.84
CA ARG A 128 14.39 -16.40 7.53
C ARG A 128 12.98 -16.40 6.93
N ASP A 129 12.15 -15.43 7.31
CA ASP A 129 10.87 -15.24 6.64
C ASP A 129 11.14 -15.11 5.14
N LYS A 130 10.48 -15.97 4.35
CA LYS A 130 10.68 -15.98 2.90
C LYS A 130 10.09 -14.69 2.32
N LYS A 131 10.81 -14.10 1.36
CA LYS A 131 10.42 -12.83 0.73
C LYS A 131 9.06 -12.95 0.05
N LEU A 132 8.38 -11.82 -0.11
CA LEU A 132 7.20 -11.71 -0.98
C LEU A 132 7.54 -12.12 -2.40
N VAL A 133 6.50 -12.43 -3.17
CA VAL A 133 6.60 -12.56 -4.62
C VAL A 133 7.01 -11.20 -5.20
N ASP A 134 8.03 -11.19 -6.05
CA ASP A 134 8.48 -10.01 -6.80
C ASP A 134 7.73 -9.88 -8.14
N ASP A 135 7.98 -8.79 -8.85
CA ASP A 135 7.33 -8.47 -10.13
C ASP A 135 7.62 -9.52 -11.21
N GLU A 136 8.87 -9.99 -11.32
CA GLU A 136 9.27 -11.05 -12.24
C GLU A 136 8.47 -12.34 -11.96
N ARG A 137 8.44 -12.78 -10.71
CA ARG A 137 7.72 -13.99 -10.35
C ARG A 137 6.22 -13.83 -10.50
N MET A 138 5.67 -12.64 -10.25
CA MET A 138 4.25 -12.35 -10.49
C MET A 138 3.93 -12.45 -11.99
N TYR A 139 4.79 -11.91 -12.86
CA TYR A 139 4.61 -11.99 -14.30
C TYR A 139 4.64 -13.44 -14.80
N GLU A 140 5.57 -14.27 -14.29
CA GLU A 140 5.58 -15.70 -14.58
C GLU A 140 4.28 -16.40 -14.15
N LEU A 141 3.70 -16.03 -13.01
CA LEU A 141 2.43 -16.59 -12.54
C LEU A 141 1.23 -16.17 -13.40
N LEU A 142 1.23 -14.94 -13.91
CA LEU A 142 0.18 -14.43 -14.82
C LEU A 142 0.25 -15.05 -16.21
N THR A 143 1.45 -15.44 -16.65
CA THR A 143 1.67 -16.04 -17.97
C THR A 143 1.62 -17.56 -17.95
N PHE A 144 1.55 -18.20 -16.79
CA PHE A 144 1.53 -19.66 -16.68
C PHE A 144 0.15 -20.24 -17.04
N LYS A 145 0.07 -20.93 -18.18
CA LYS A 145 -1.12 -21.66 -18.65
C LYS A 145 -0.72 -23.04 -19.16
N ASP A 146 -1.53 -24.06 -18.88
CA ASP A 146 -1.33 -25.43 -19.37
C ASP A 146 0.10 -25.98 -19.14
N GLU A 147 0.65 -25.74 -17.95
CA GLU A 147 2.01 -26.12 -17.56
C GLU A 147 3.16 -25.41 -18.30
N VAL A 148 2.87 -24.38 -19.11
CA VAL A 148 3.85 -23.60 -19.87
C VAL A 148 3.77 -22.12 -19.49
N VAL A 149 4.92 -21.47 -19.36
CA VAL A 149 5.00 -20.02 -19.18
C VAL A 149 4.85 -19.36 -20.55
N GLY A 150 3.74 -18.67 -20.76
CA GLY A 150 3.47 -17.88 -21.95
C GLY A 150 4.37 -16.65 -22.03
N ALA A 151 4.43 -16.03 -23.21
CA ALA A 151 5.29 -14.87 -23.43
C ALA A 151 4.67 -13.54 -22.94
N ARG A 152 3.33 -13.47 -22.83
CA ARG A 152 2.59 -12.21 -22.62
C ARG A 152 1.39 -12.43 -21.70
N VAL A 153 1.11 -11.45 -20.86
CA VAL A 153 -0.10 -11.38 -20.02
C VAL A 153 -1.25 -10.84 -20.87
N CYS A 154 -2.41 -11.48 -20.81
CA CYS A 154 -3.62 -11.00 -21.48
C CYS A 154 -4.22 -9.81 -20.70
N LEU A 155 -4.54 -8.71 -21.38
CA LEU A 155 -5.05 -7.50 -20.74
C LEU A 155 -6.40 -7.74 -20.04
N GLY A 156 -7.32 -8.46 -20.68
CA GLY A 156 -8.62 -8.80 -20.10
C GLY A 156 -8.48 -9.60 -18.80
N GLU A 157 -7.61 -10.60 -18.78
CA GLU A 157 -7.35 -11.41 -17.57
C GLU A 157 -6.75 -10.56 -16.44
N LEU A 158 -5.78 -9.69 -16.78
CA LEU A 158 -5.19 -8.78 -15.79
C LEU A 158 -6.22 -7.81 -15.22
N ALA A 159 -7.09 -7.24 -16.06
CA ALA A 159 -8.15 -6.35 -15.61
C ALA A 159 -9.18 -7.08 -14.72
N GLY A 160 -9.53 -8.33 -15.06
CA GLY A 160 -10.39 -9.17 -14.23
C GLY A 160 -9.78 -9.44 -12.85
N LEU A 161 -8.49 -9.80 -12.79
CA LEU A 161 -7.76 -9.99 -11.54
C LEU A 161 -7.69 -8.69 -10.73
N PHE A 162 -7.41 -7.56 -11.37
CA PHE A 162 -7.41 -6.26 -10.71
C PHE A 162 -8.80 -5.92 -10.15
N GLY A 163 -9.88 -6.17 -10.90
CA GLY A 163 -11.25 -6.01 -10.42
C GLY A 163 -11.55 -6.85 -9.17
N GLN A 164 -11.03 -8.09 -9.11
CA GLN A 164 -11.10 -8.91 -7.90
C GLN A 164 -10.35 -8.27 -6.72
N CYS A 165 -9.13 -7.76 -6.96
CA CYS A 165 -8.35 -7.03 -5.96
C CYS A 165 -9.11 -5.80 -5.42
N LYS A 166 -9.72 -5.00 -6.32
CA LYS A 166 -10.54 -3.83 -5.97
C LYS A 166 -11.69 -4.23 -5.03
N ARG A 167 -12.48 -5.25 -5.42
CA ARG A 167 -13.58 -5.78 -4.60
C ARG A 167 -13.08 -6.27 -3.24
N ALA A 168 -11.89 -6.84 -3.19
CA ALA A 168 -11.26 -7.36 -1.99
C ALA A 168 -10.57 -6.33 -1.10
N GLY A 169 -10.62 -5.03 -1.44
CA GLY A 169 -10.12 -3.95 -0.58
C GLY A 169 -8.87 -3.22 -1.09
N LEU A 170 -8.41 -3.49 -2.31
CA LEU A 170 -7.36 -2.67 -2.94
C LEU A 170 -7.95 -1.32 -3.34
N GLY A 171 -7.60 -0.25 -2.64
CA GLY A 171 -8.16 1.08 -2.88
C GLY A 171 -7.57 2.17 -1.97
N PRO A 172 -8.15 3.37 -1.97
CA PRO A 172 -7.60 4.54 -1.29
C PRO A 172 -7.58 4.41 0.25
N ASP A 173 -8.36 3.48 0.83
CA ASP A 173 -8.32 3.19 2.26
C ASP A 173 -6.99 2.55 2.71
N LEU A 174 -6.31 1.83 1.81
CA LEU A 174 -5.07 1.13 2.11
C LEU A 174 -3.95 2.09 2.56
N PRO A 175 -3.59 3.15 1.78
CA PRO A 175 -2.55 4.10 2.21
C PRO A 175 -2.93 4.92 3.45
N LEU A 176 -4.22 5.06 3.77
CA LEU A 176 -4.67 5.74 4.99
C LEU A 176 -4.42 4.88 6.25
N LEU A 177 -4.54 3.55 6.10
CA LEU A 177 -4.40 2.61 7.22
C LEU A 177 -2.98 2.05 7.32
N VAL A 178 -2.25 1.93 6.23
CA VAL A 178 -0.96 1.25 6.19
C VAL A 178 0.08 2.17 5.57
N GLY A 179 1.19 2.38 6.28
CA GLY A 179 2.28 3.22 5.79
C GLY A 179 2.80 2.74 4.45
N GLN A 180 2.89 3.66 3.50
CA GLN A 180 3.48 3.44 2.18
C GLN A 180 4.85 4.12 2.08
N ALA A 181 5.76 3.53 1.32
CA ALA A 181 7.07 4.11 1.04
C ALA A 181 7.05 5.03 -0.19
N CYS A 182 6.09 4.85 -1.11
CA CYS A 182 5.92 5.71 -2.27
C CYS A 182 5.66 7.17 -1.84
N ALA A 183 6.36 8.11 -2.45
CA ALA A 183 6.22 9.53 -2.12
C ALA A 183 4.89 10.06 -2.67
N ALA A 184 3.97 10.44 -1.79
CA ALA A 184 2.78 11.18 -2.18
C ALA A 184 3.16 12.61 -2.58
N PRO A 185 2.78 13.09 -3.77
CA PRO A 185 2.85 14.51 -4.08
C PRO A 185 2.02 15.30 -3.03
N PRO A 186 2.48 16.45 -2.55
CA PRO A 186 1.82 17.18 -1.45
C PRO A 186 0.37 17.58 -1.75
N ASP A 187 -0.02 17.62 -3.03
CA ASP A 187 -1.32 18.10 -3.48
C ASP A 187 -2.26 17.02 -4.03
N ARG A 188 -1.88 15.73 -3.99
CA ARG A 188 -2.66 14.66 -4.62
C ARG A 188 -3.05 13.54 -3.66
N ASP A 189 -4.34 13.18 -3.69
CA ASP A 189 -4.89 12.01 -3.02
C ASP A 189 -4.68 10.73 -3.85
N ALA A 190 -4.83 9.57 -3.22
CA ALA A 190 -4.76 8.27 -3.87
C ALA A 190 -5.90 8.11 -4.91
N GLU A 191 -5.55 7.80 -6.16
CA GLU A 191 -6.57 7.59 -7.20
C GLU A 191 -7.21 6.21 -7.08
N ASP A 192 -8.55 6.20 -7.10
CA ASP A 192 -9.34 4.98 -7.10
C ASP A 192 -9.62 4.52 -8.53
N LEU A 193 -8.67 3.77 -9.09
CA LEU A 193 -8.75 3.25 -10.47
C LEU A 193 -9.74 2.09 -10.59
N SER A 194 -10.58 2.15 -11.62
CA SER A 194 -11.39 1.04 -12.14
C SER A 194 -10.58 0.09 -13.04
N PRO A 195 -11.07 -1.13 -13.31
CA PRO A 195 -10.46 -2.04 -14.29
C PRO A 195 -10.38 -1.45 -15.71
N PHE A 196 -11.35 -0.61 -16.11
CA PHE A 196 -11.32 0.09 -17.40
C PHE A 196 -10.22 1.14 -17.46
N GLU A 197 -10.07 1.97 -16.42
CA GLU A 197 -8.95 2.94 -16.31
C GLU A 197 -7.60 2.22 -16.36
N LEU A 198 -7.44 1.09 -15.64
CA LEU A 198 -6.24 0.25 -15.74
C LEU A 198 -5.99 -0.22 -17.19
N GLY A 199 -7.05 -0.60 -17.89
CA GLY A 199 -6.98 -1.00 -19.29
C GLY A 199 -6.39 0.08 -20.19
N HIS A 200 -6.88 1.32 -20.07
CA HIS A 200 -6.33 2.45 -20.81
C HIS A 200 -4.87 2.76 -20.43
N VAL A 201 -4.51 2.69 -19.14
CA VAL A 201 -3.11 2.87 -18.70
C VAL A 201 -2.21 1.79 -19.31
N ALA A 202 -2.66 0.54 -19.36
CA ALA A 202 -1.89 -0.57 -19.91
C ALA A 202 -1.67 -0.43 -21.43
N VAL A 203 -2.68 0.01 -22.18
CA VAL A 203 -2.56 0.31 -23.61
C VAL A 203 -1.58 1.46 -23.82
N LEU A 204 -1.71 2.54 -23.06
CA LEU A 204 -0.80 3.69 -23.14
C LEU A 204 0.65 3.29 -22.83
N ALA A 205 0.87 2.51 -21.76
CA ALA A 205 2.18 1.98 -21.38
C ALA A 205 2.81 1.08 -22.46
N LYS A 206 1.99 0.45 -23.31
CA LYS A 206 2.42 -0.38 -24.44
C LYS A 206 2.77 0.45 -25.66
N GLU A 207 1.93 1.42 -26.02
CA GLU A 207 2.06 2.21 -27.25
C GLU A 207 3.06 3.36 -27.12
N LYS A 208 3.17 3.95 -25.93
CA LYS A 208 4.03 5.10 -25.64
C LYS A 208 4.87 4.85 -24.38
N PRO A 209 6.00 4.14 -24.50
CA PRO A 209 6.84 3.77 -23.34
C PRO A 209 7.42 4.94 -22.56
N GLU A 210 7.61 6.09 -23.22
CA GLU A 210 8.19 7.31 -22.65
C GLU A 210 7.15 8.26 -22.04
N THR A 211 5.90 7.82 -21.90
CA THR A 211 4.81 8.65 -21.37
C THR A 211 5.09 9.02 -19.92
N THR A 212 4.96 10.30 -19.62
CA THR A 212 5.18 10.81 -18.26
C THR A 212 3.99 10.48 -17.36
N PHE A 213 4.21 10.50 -16.05
CA PHE A 213 3.14 10.28 -15.09
C PHE A 213 1.98 11.28 -15.25
N GLU A 214 2.29 12.54 -15.53
CA GLU A 214 1.30 13.60 -15.74
C GLU A 214 0.42 13.31 -16.95
N GLU A 215 1.01 12.82 -18.04
CA GLU A 215 0.25 12.42 -19.24
C GLU A 215 -0.70 11.25 -18.93
N VAL A 216 -0.23 10.23 -18.20
CA VAL A 216 -1.08 9.11 -17.78
C VAL A 216 -2.22 9.61 -16.90
N PHE A 217 -1.94 10.51 -15.96
CA PHE A 217 -2.94 11.04 -15.06
C PHE A 217 -4.04 11.80 -15.80
N TRP A 218 -3.68 12.73 -16.67
CA TRP A 218 -4.67 13.50 -17.43
C TRP A 218 -5.50 12.62 -18.36
N MET A 219 -4.89 11.59 -18.95
CA MET A 219 -5.63 10.58 -19.72
C MET A 219 -6.70 9.88 -18.87
N ILE A 220 -6.38 9.50 -17.63
CA ILE A 220 -7.36 8.88 -16.72
C ILE A 220 -8.47 9.87 -16.38
N VAL A 221 -8.13 11.12 -16.07
CA VAL A 221 -9.12 12.18 -15.78
C VAL A 221 -10.10 12.33 -16.95
N ASP A 222 -9.60 12.37 -18.17
CA ASP A 222 -10.43 12.50 -19.38
C ASP A 222 -11.32 11.26 -19.62
N LYS A 223 -10.82 10.05 -19.29
CA LYS A 223 -11.56 8.79 -19.48
C LYS A 223 -12.48 8.41 -18.33
N ARG A 224 -12.40 9.13 -17.21
CA ARG A 224 -13.04 8.77 -15.95
C ARG A 224 -14.55 8.63 -16.06
N ASP A 225 -15.22 9.64 -16.60
CA ASP A 225 -16.67 9.66 -16.68
C ASP A 225 -17.19 8.55 -17.60
N GLU A 226 -16.52 8.31 -18.73
CA GLU A 226 -16.82 7.21 -19.65
C GLU A 226 -16.65 5.84 -18.96
N CYS A 227 -15.53 5.64 -18.25
CA CYS A 227 -15.25 4.38 -17.55
C CYS A 227 -16.22 4.12 -16.39
N ARG A 228 -16.56 5.16 -15.62
CA ARG A 228 -17.39 5.04 -14.41
C ARG A 228 -18.88 4.98 -14.70
N ALA A 229 -19.30 5.31 -15.92
CA ALA A 229 -20.66 5.07 -16.40
C ALA A 229 -20.94 3.58 -16.70
N LEU A 230 -19.90 2.74 -16.75
CA LEU A 230 -19.98 1.33 -17.11
C LEU A 230 -19.93 0.43 -15.87
N GLU A 231 -20.68 -0.67 -15.91
CA GLU A 231 -20.51 -1.77 -14.97
C GLU A 231 -19.48 -2.76 -15.51
N PHE A 232 -18.51 -3.13 -14.67
CA PHE A 232 -17.47 -4.07 -15.07
C PHE A 232 -17.95 -5.51 -14.90
N ASP A 233 -18.13 -6.21 -16.03
CA ASP A 233 -18.59 -7.59 -16.16
C ASP A 233 -17.44 -8.56 -16.49
N ASP A 234 -16.24 -8.26 -15.99
CA ASP A 234 -14.98 -8.95 -16.33
C ASP A 234 -14.62 -8.88 -17.83
N ASN A 235 -15.20 -7.93 -18.57
CA ASN A 235 -14.89 -7.63 -19.96
C ASN A 235 -14.52 -6.14 -20.15
N LEU A 236 -13.55 -5.88 -21.02
CA LEU A 236 -13.07 -4.53 -21.34
C LEU A 236 -13.73 -3.92 -22.58
N GLY A 237 -14.47 -4.71 -23.37
CA GLY A 237 -15.03 -4.28 -24.65
C GLY A 237 -16.02 -3.11 -24.54
N ALA A 238 -16.73 -2.98 -23.42
CA ALA A 238 -17.63 -1.85 -23.17
C ALA A 238 -16.90 -0.49 -23.15
N ALA A 239 -15.62 -0.47 -22.79
CA ALA A 239 -14.76 0.72 -22.82
C ALA A 239 -14.00 0.89 -24.15
N GLY A 240 -14.33 0.10 -25.18
CA GLY A 240 -13.65 0.14 -26.48
C GLY A 240 -12.21 -0.40 -26.43
N LEU A 241 -11.89 -1.22 -25.43
CA LEU A 241 -10.59 -1.82 -25.23
C LEU A 241 -10.59 -3.27 -25.72
N ASP A 242 -9.55 -3.67 -26.45
CA ASP A 242 -9.35 -5.06 -26.88
C ASP A 242 -8.77 -5.89 -25.72
N PRO A 243 -9.51 -6.87 -25.17
CA PRO A 243 -9.05 -7.67 -24.04
C PRO A 243 -7.87 -8.59 -24.42
N GLU A 244 -7.71 -8.94 -25.69
CA GLU A 244 -6.67 -9.88 -26.17
C GLU A 244 -5.29 -9.23 -26.32
N ILE A 245 -5.16 -7.94 -25.98
CA ILE A 245 -3.89 -7.23 -25.98
C ILE A 245 -2.90 -7.94 -25.04
N GLY A 246 -1.88 -8.56 -25.64
CA GLY A 246 -0.76 -9.13 -24.88
C GLY A 246 0.20 -8.05 -24.38
N LEU A 247 0.48 -8.07 -23.08
CA LEU A 247 1.45 -7.22 -22.39
C LEU A 247 2.76 -7.99 -22.16
N GLY A 248 3.87 -7.43 -22.62
CA GLY A 248 5.21 -7.96 -22.32
C GLY A 248 5.68 -7.54 -20.92
N TYR A 249 6.74 -8.18 -20.40
CA TYR A 249 7.25 -7.91 -19.06
C TYR A 249 7.59 -6.44 -18.79
N GLN A 250 8.29 -5.78 -19.73
CA GLN A 250 8.62 -4.34 -19.59
C GLN A 250 7.37 -3.45 -19.55
N VAL A 251 6.31 -3.81 -20.29
CA VAL A 251 5.03 -3.09 -20.25
C VAL A 251 4.36 -3.29 -18.89
N PHE A 252 4.39 -4.52 -18.37
CA PHE A 252 3.87 -4.84 -17.04
C PHE A 252 4.61 -4.08 -15.92
N GLN A 253 5.94 -3.98 -15.98
CA GLN A 253 6.71 -3.20 -15.01
C GLN A 253 6.36 -1.71 -15.04
N ARG A 254 6.23 -1.12 -16.25
CA ARG A 254 5.78 0.27 -16.39
C ARG A 254 4.36 0.45 -15.84
N LEU A 255 3.46 -0.48 -16.14
CA LEU A 255 2.10 -0.46 -15.61
C LEU A 255 2.10 -0.48 -14.07
N LEU A 256 2.90 -1.35 -13.43
CA LEU A 256 3.03 -1.36 -11.97
C LEU A 256 3.54 -0.02 -11.43
N ALA A 257 4.52 0.61 -12.07
CA ALA A 257 5.04 1.92 -11.68
C ALA A 257 3.99 3.04 -11.81
N TYR A 258 3.17 3.01 -12.88
CA TYR A 258 2.05 3.94 -13.01
C TYR A 258 0.98 3.71 -11.94
N LEU A 259 0.60 2.45 -11.69
CA LEU A 259 -0.37 2.11 -10.65
C LEU A 259 0.11 2.53 -9.27
N GLU A 260 1.38 2.31 -8.94
CA GLU A 260 2.00 2.77 -7.68
C GLU A 260 1.85 4.28 -7.53
N SER A 261 2.22 5.03 -8.57
CA SER A 261 2.20 6.49 -8.55
C SER A 261 0.77 7.07 -8.53
N LEU A 262 -0.17 6.42 -9.19
CA LEU A 262 -1.57 6.87 -9.28
C LEU A 262 -2.34 6.53 -8.01
N MET A 263 -2.26 5.28 -7.56
CA MET A 263 -3.00 4.78 -6.41
C MET A 263 -2.32 5.13 -5.08
N LEU A 264 -1.05 5.58 -5.11
CA LEU A 264 -0.21 5.78 -3.94
C LEU A 264 -0.13 4.51 -3.08
N ILE A 265 0.09 3.37 -3.74
CA ILE A 265 0.19 2.05 -3.12
C ILE A 265 1.48 1.39 -3.59
N ASP A 266 2.36 1.02 -2.66
CA ASP A 266 3.63 0.36 -2.96
C ASP A 266 3.44 -0.89 -3.82
N GLN A 267 4.38 -1.16 -4.74
CA GLN A 267 4.31 -2.33 -5.64
C GLN A 267 4.18 -3.65 -4.88
N GLU A 268 4.77 -3.76 -3.69
CA GLU A 268 4.63 -4.97 -2.85
C GLU A 268 3.16 -5.27 -2.50
N HIS A 269 2.35 -4.23 -2.24
CA HIS A 269 0.91 -4.38 -1.97
C HIS A 269 0.12 -4.71 -3.25
N LEU A 270 0.47 -4.07 -4.38
CA LEU A 270 -0.15 -4.37 -5.68
C LEU A 270 0.10 -5.83 -6.08
N ILE A 271 1.34 -6.29 -5.99
CA ILE A 271 1.74 -7.67 -6.30
C ILE A 271 1.09 -8.65 -5.32
N ALA A 272 1.13 -8.39 -4.01
CA ALA A 272 0.47 -9.26 -3.03
C ALA A 272 -1.03 -9.41 -3.29
N SER A 273 -1.70 -8.35 -3.75
CA SER A 273 -3.11 -8.39 -4.15
C SER A 273 -3.32 -9.26 -5.38
N LEU A 274 -2.49 -9.11 -6.41
CA LEU A 274 -2.56 -9.91 -7.62
C LEU A 274 -2.25 -11.39 -7.35
N VAL A 275 -1.30 -11.70 -6.46
CA VAL A 275 -1.01 -13.08 -6.02
C VAL A 275 -2.25 -13.70 -5.35
N TRP A 276 -2.95 -12.94 -4.51
CA TRP A 276 -4.18 -13.41 -3.91
C TRP A 276 -5.26 -13.69 -4.96
N ALA A 277 -5.48 -12.77 -5.92
CA ALA A 277 -6.47 -12.97 -6.96
C ALA A 277 -6.14 -14.16 -7.88
N GLN A 278 -4.85 -14.36 -8.21
CA GLN A 278 -4.42 -15.39 -9.16
C GLN A 278 -4.38 -16.80 -8.56
N VAL A 279 -3.84 -16.95 -7.35
CA VAL A 279 -3.61 -18.27 -6.74
C VAL A 279 -4.26 -18.46 -5.37
N GLY A 280 -5.04 -17.49 -4.90
CA GLY A 280 -5.74 -17.56 -3.61
C GLY A 280 -4.81 -17.50 -2.39
N ASN A 281 -3.57 -17.01 -2.56
CA ASN A 281 -2.63 -16.83 -1.45
C ASN A 281 -2.67 -15.38 -0.97
N PHE A 282 -3.35 -15.12 0.15
CA PHE A 282 -3.31 -13.82 0.80
C PHE A 282 -1.96 -13.60 1.48
N GLU A 283 -1.23 -12.55 1.13
CA GLU A 283 0.04 -12.18 1.75
C GLU A 283 -0.04 -10.79 2.37
N LEU A 284 0.31 -10.68 3.65
CA LEU A 284 0.58 -9.39 4.26
C LEU A 284 1.94 -8.91 3.78
N THR A 285 2.09 -7.62 3.48
CA THR A 285 3.39 -6.95 3.36
C THR A 285 4.01 -6.74 4.75
N ASP A 286 5.28 -6.37 4.82
CA ASP A 286 5.93 -6.05 6.10
C ASP A 286 5.20 -4.89 6.79
N ALA A 287 4.84 -3.82 6.04
CA ALA A 287 4.11 -2.66 6.56
C ALA A 287 2.73 -3.04 7.12
N MET A 288 1.94 -3.81 6.37
CA MET A 288 0.63 -4.29 6.79
C MET A 288 0.74 -5.22 8.01
N ALA A 289 1.73 -6.11 8.03
CA ALA A 289 1.96 -7.01 9.15
C ALA A 289 2.38 -6.26 10.42
N CYS A 290 3.20 -5.21 10.30
CA CYS A 290 3.54 -4.32 11.42
C CYS A 290 2.28 -3.63 11.95
N ALA A 291 1.47 -3.02 11.08
CA ALA A 291 0.21 -2.38 11.47
C ALA A 291 -0.74 -3.34 12.22
N VAL A 292 -0.88 -4.57 11.73
CA VAL A 292 -1.66 -5.63 12.39
C VAL A 292 -1.08 -5.96 13.77
N MET A 293 0.23 -6.15 13.88
CA MET A 293 0.87 -6.49 15.15
C MET A 293 0.74 -5.37 16.18
N GLU A 294 0.89 -4.12 15.76
CA GLU A 294 0.83 -2.94 16.61
C GLU A 294 -0.59 -2.63 17.08
N ARG A 295 -1.56 -2.66 16.17
CA ARG A 295 -2.92 -2.17 16.45
C ARG A 295 -3.89 -3.26 16.88
N LEU A 296 -3.77 -4.47 16.31
CA LEU A 296 -4.66 -5.59 16.68
C LEU A 296 -4.10 -6.42 17.84
N PHE A 297 -2.77 -6.54 17.94
CA PHE A 297 -2.11 -7.36 18.96
C PHE A 297 -1.32 -6.55 19.99
N LEU A 298 -1.37 -5.22 19.92
CA LEU A 298 -0.77 -4.30 20.88
C LEU A 298 0.72 -4.59 21.12
N ARG A 299 1.44 -4.95 20.05
CA ARG A 299 2.89 -5.17 20.08
C ARG A 299 3.61 -3.86 19.85
N VAL A 300 4.68 -3.64 20.60
CA VAL A 300 5.49 -2.42 20.52
C VAL A 300 6.84 -2.78 19.93
N ASP A 301 7.26 -2.05 18.90
CA ASP A 301 8.57 -2.25 18.29
C ASP A 301 9.70 -1.82 19.22
N SER A 302 10.82 -2.55 19.19
CA SER A 302 12.01 -2.21 19.97
C SER A 302 13.28 -2.73 19.31
N LYS A 303 14.40 -2.02 19.50
CA LYS A 303 15.71 -2.39 18.92
C LYS A 303 16.14 -3.84 19.20
N GLN A 304 15.76 -4.37 20.36
CA GLN A 304 16.14 -5.72 20.80
C GLN A 304 15.07 -6.78 20.44
N ASN A 305 13.82 -6.38 20.26
CA ASN A 305 12.70 -7.27 19.98
C ASN A 305 11.76 -6.68 18.91
N PRO A 306 12.14 -6.77 17.63
CA PRO A 306 11.35 -6.27 16.50
C PRO A 306 9.92 -6.82 16.48
N VAL A 307 8.95 -5.98 16.10
CA VAL A 307 7.52 -6.30 16.21
C VAL A 307 7.12 -7.63 15.55
N LEU A 308 7.62 -7.91 14.34
CA LEU A 308 7.31 -9.13 13.59
C LEU A 308 7.93 -10.40 14.18
N LYS A 309 8.94 -10.28 15.05
CA LYS A 309 9.55 -11.44 15.75
C LYS A 309 8.76 -11.84 17.00
N GLN A 310 7.85 -10.98 17.46
CA GLN A 310 7.06 -11.22 18.66
C GLN A 310 6.01 -12.30 18.40
N LYS A 311 5.70 -13.10 19.44
CA LYS A 311 4.76 -14.23 19.33
C LYS A 311 3.34 -13.81 19.69
N ILE A 312 2.38 -14.23 18.90
CA ILE A 312 0.95 -14.27 19.21
C ILE A 312 0.63 -15.65 19.75
N LYS A 313 0.00 -15.71 20.93
CA LYS A 313 -0.55 -16.92 21.55
C LYS A 313 -2.08 -16.89 21.50
N SER A 314 -2.72 -18.00 21.87
CA SER A 314 -4.19 -18.12 21.90
C SER A 314 -4.86 -17.00 22.72
N ASN A 315 -4.32 -16.67 23.90
CA ASN A 315 -4.87 -15.58 24.71
C ASN A 315 -4.78 -14.20 24.04
N ASP A 316 -3.72 -13.93 23.28
CA ASP A 316 -3.58 -12.68 22.53
C ASP A 316 -4.64 -12.61 21.41
N PHE A 317 -4.85 -13.72 20.71
CA PHE A 317 -5.87 -13.83 19.67
C PHE A 317 -7.30 -13.69 20.21
N MET A 318 -7.60 -14.31 21.36
CA MET A 318 -8.91 -14.18 22.01
C MET A 318 -9.20 -12.73 22.42
N ARG A 319 -8.18 -12.01 22.93
CA ARG A 319 -8.31 -10.59 23.26
C ARG A 319 -8.60 -9.75 22.02
N MET A 320 -7.83 -9.95 20.95
CA MET A 320 -8.06 -9.28 19.67
C MET A 320 -9.49 -9.56 19.18
N ALA A 321 -9.93 -10.82 19.18
CA ALA A 321 -11.25 -11.21 18.71
C ALA A 321 -12.39 -10.57 19.51
N HIS A 322 -12.21 -10.41 20.83
CA HIS A 322 -13.15 -9.72 21.70
C HIS A 322 -13.20 -8.21 21.40
N VAL A 323 -12.06 -7.54 21.33
CA VAL A 323 -11.97 -6.10 21.02
C VAL A 323 -12.57 -5.80 19.64
N GLN A 324 -12.30 -6.66 18.66
CA GLN A 324 -12.80 -6.56 17.29
C GLN A 324 -14.24 -7.08 17.13
N LYS A 325 -14.87 -7.52 18.23
CA LYS A 325 -16.27 -7.99 18.28
C LYS A 325 -16.57 -9.07 17.24
N LEU A 326 -15.64 -10.01 17.02
CA LEU A 326 -15.80 -11.04 16.00
C LEU A 326 -17.04 -11.91 16.23
N THR A 327 -17.45 -12.09 17.50
CA THR A 327 -18.69 -12.80 17.84
C THR A 327 -19.94 -12.11 17.32
N GLU A 328 -19.98 -10.79 17.35
CA GLU A 328 -21.08 -9.99 16.78
C GLU A 328 -21.08 -10.07 15.25
N LYS A 329 -19.92 -10.35 14.64
CA LYS A 329 -19.76 -10.59 13.20
C LYS A 329 -20.07 -12.04 12.79
N GLY A 330 -20.54 -12.87 13.72
CA GLY A 330 -21.18 -14.17 13.44
C GLY A 330 -20.33 -15.42 13.71
N ILE A 331 -19.11 -15.31 14.24
CA ILE A 331 -18.35 -16.48 14.69
C ILE A 331 -18.64 -16.81 16.17
N GLN A 332 -18.96 -18.07 16.48
CA GLN A 332 -19.23 -18.47 17.86
C GLN A 332 -17.99 -18.36 18.76
N HIS A 333 -18.15 -17.90 20.00
CA HIS A 333 -17.01 -17.69 20.93
C HIS A 333 -16.18 -18.97 21.15
N SER A 334 -16.83 -20.12 21.31
CA SER A 334 -16.16 -21.43 21.43
C SER A 334 -15.36 -21.79 20.18
N ALA A 335 -15.80 -21.37 19.00
CA ALA A 335 -15.13 -21.62 17.73
C ALA A 335 -13.85 -20.78 17.58
N ILE A 336 -13.79 -19.57 18.16
CA ILE A 336 -12.61 -18.69 18.10
C ILE A 336 -11.40 -19.31 18.81
N SER A 337 -11.61 -19.88 20.01
CA SER A 337 -10.53 -20.51 20.79
C SER A 337 -9.99 -21.77 20.10
N LEU A 338 -10.89 -22.61 19.57
CA LEU A 338 -10.51 -23.80 18.81
C LEU A 338 -9.80 -23.44 17.51
N PHE A 339 -10.28 -22.40 16.81
CA PHE A 339 -9.73 -21.93 15.53
C PHE A 339 -8.23 -21.64 15.62
N PHE A 340 -7.79 -20.86 16.61
CA PHE A 340 -6.38 -20.47 16.70
C PHE A 340 -5.47 -21.68 16.92
N ASN A 341 -5.87 -22.59 17.82
CA ASN A 341 -5.10 -23.78 18.15
C ASN A 341 -5.02 -24.74 16.95
N GLU A 342 -6.14 -24.93 16.25
CA GLU A 342 -6.20 -25.80 15.06
C GLU A 342 -5.37 -25.21 13.91
N THR A 343 -5.44 -23.89 13.70
CA THR A 343 -4.60 -23.18 12.73
C THR A 343 -3.12 -23.35 13.04
N CYS A 344 -2.71 -23.24 14.31
CA CYS A 344 -1.32 -23.46 14.71
C CYS A 344 -0.86 -24.92 14.50
N LYS A 345 -1.75 -25.89 14.74
CA LYS A 345 -1.49 -27.32 14.55
C LYS A 345 -1.28 -27.66 13.07
N HIS A 346 -2.14 -27.15 12.19
CA HIS A 346 -2.09 -27.39 10.74
C HIS A 346 -1.20 -26.40 9.96
N LEU A 347 -0.57 -25.44 10.65
CA LEU A 347 0.27 -24.41 10.04
C LEU A 347 1.33 -24.94 9.05
N PRO A 348 2.03 -26.07 9.32
CA PRO A 348 3.01 -26.61 8.37
C PRO A 348 2.37 -27.06 7.04
N GLU A 349 1.20 -27.70 7.10
CA GLU A 349 0.45 -28.17 5.93
C GLU A 349 -0.13 -27.00 5.14
N LEU A 350 -0.65 -25.99 5.83
CA LEU A 350 -1.15 -24.75 5.22
C LEU A 350 -0.03 -24.01 4.47
N LEU A 351 1.15 -23.87 5.08
CA LEU A 351 2.32 -23.27 4.43
C LEU A 351 2.80 -24.09 3.23
N ALA A 352 2.80 -25.42 3.32
CA ALA A 352 3.18 -26.29 2.21
C ALA A 352 2.19 -26.18 1.03
N THR A 353 0.89 -26.10 1.33
CA THR A 353 -0.18 -25.92 0.34
C THR A 353 -0.03 -24.60 -0.39
N ARG A 354 0.22 -23.50 0.34
CA ARG A 354 0.48 -22.18 -0.25
C ARG A 354 1.71 -22.18 -1.14
N GLU A 355 2.81 -22.80 -0.69
CA GLU A 355 4.02 -22.93 -1.50
C GLU A 355 3.77 -23.77 -2.76
N ALA A 356 2.89 -24.77 -2.71
CA ALA A 356 2.52 -25.55 -3.88
C ALA A 356 1.74 -24.74 -4.92
N ARG A 357 0.82 -23.86 -4.50
CA ARG A 357 0.06 -22.98 -5.40
C ARG A 357 0.93 -21.96 -6.14
N LEU A 358 2.06 -21.57 -5.57
CA LEU A 358 3.04 -20.68 -6.21
C LEU A 358 3.97 -21.40 -7.19
N ARG A 359 3.88 -22.72 -7.38
CA ARG A 359 4.81 -23.45 -8.27
C ARG A 359 4.37 -23.31 -9.71
N VAL A 360 5.36 -22.99 -10.54
CA VAL A 360 5.28 -22.97 -12.00
C VAL A 360 6.13 -24.17 -12.46
N GLY A 361 5.51 -25.20 -13.03
CA GLY A 361 6.17 -26.43 -13.49
C GLY A 361 6.09 -27.66 -12.57
N LYS A 362 6.73 -28.77 -12.99
CA LYS A 362 6.57 -30.12 -12.40
C LYS A 362 7.01 -30.20 -10.93
N ALA A 363 6.12 -30.72 -10.09
CA ALA A 363 6.37 -30.91 -8.66
C ALA A 363 7.42 -32.00 -8.39
N LYS A 364 8.57 -31.64 -7.79
CA LYS A 364 9.39 -32.64 -7.07
C LYS A 364 8.72 -32.97 -5.75
N LYS A 365 8.36 -34.25 -5.55
CA LYS A 365 7.91 -34.78 -4.25
C LYS A 365 8.98 -34.50 -3.19
N LYS A 366 8.76 -33.49 -2.36
CA LYS A 366 9.60 -33.22 -1.19
C LYS A 366 9.14 -34.17 -0.09
N LYS A 367 10.06 -34.95 0.48
CA LYS A 367 9.76 -35.82 1.64
C LYS A 367 9.11 -35.00 2.75
N GLU A 368 7.95 -35.46 3.22
CA GLU A 368 7.31 -34.95 4.43
C GLU A 368 8.34 -34.96 5.57
N ARG A 369 8.61 -33.79 6.13
CA ARG A 369 9.43 -33.66 7.32
C ARG A 369 8.48 -33.66 8.51
N SER A 370 8.79 -34.44 9.54
CA SER A 370 8.12 -34.36 10.84
C SER A 370 8.06 -32.89 11.28
N HIS A 371 6.83 -32.37 11.37
CA HIS A 371 6.59 -30.99 11.75
C HIS A 371 6.38 -30.90 13.25
N LYS A 372 7.07 -29.97 13.89
CA LYS A 372 6.85 -29.67 15.31
C LYS A 372 5.54 -28.91 15.43
N ASN A 373 4.70 -29.30 16.40
CA ASN A 373 3.49 -28.54 16.74
C ASN A 373 3.87 -27.09 17.07
N HIS A 374 3.22 -26.16 16.39
CA HIS A 374 3.27 -24.75 16.76
C HIS A 374 2.15 -24.46 17.78
N ASN A 375 2.45 -23.64 18.78
CA ASN A 375 1.48 -23.13 19.76
C ASN A 375 1.39 -21.60 19.74
N SER A 376 2.06 -20.98 18.78
CA SER A 376 2.16 -19.54 18.63
C SER A 376 2.53 -19.17 17.19
N ILE A 377 2.17 -17.96 16.81
CA ILE A 377 2.36 -17.38 15.49
C ILE A 377 3.34 -16.21 15.63
N ALA A 378 4.36 -16.17 14.77
CA ALA A 378 5.34 -15.10 14.71
C ALA A 378 5.89 -15.03 13.28
N GLY A 379 6.25 -13.85 12.83
CA GLY A 379 6.67 -13.60 11.45
C GLY A 379 5.47 -13.42 10.51
N ARG A 380 5.72 -12.64 9.46
CA ARG A 380 4.73 -12.19 8.48
C ARG A 380 3.99 -13.34 7.80
N GLN A 381 4.70 -14.39 7.41
CA GLN A 381 4.09 -15.50 6.66
C GLN A 381 3.04 -16.25 7.47
N LYS A 382 3.36 -16.55 8.74
CA LYS A 382 2.44 -17.26 9.64
C LYS A 382 1.24 -16.38 9.99
N LEU A 383 1.45 -15.07 10.12
CA LEU A 383 0.39 -14.09 10.32
C LEU A 383 -0.53 -13.99 9.09
N SER A 384 0.03 -14.03 7.88
CA SER A 384 -0.74 -14.06 6.63
C SER A 384 -1.65 -15.29 6.55
N VAL A 385 -1.13 -16.47 6.94
CA VAL A 385 -1.93 -17.70 7.05
C VAL A 385 -3.05 -17.53 8.09
N LEU A 386 -2.76 -16.97 9.26
CA LEU A 386 -3.77 -16.75 10.29
C LEU A 386 -4.93 -15.89 9.78
N MET A 387 -4.62 -14.79 9.09
CA MET A 387 -5.64 -13.90 8.55
C MET A 387 -6.41 -14.53 7.39
N GLU A 388 -5.75 -15.30 6.52
CA GLU A 388 -6.44 -16.04 5.46
C GLU A 388 -7.41 -17.09 6.03
N GLU A 389 -6.97 -17.88 7.01
CA GLU A 389 -7.81 -18.90 7.63
C GLU A 389 -8.93 -18.29 8.47
N LEU A 390 -8.68 -17.13 9.09
CA LEU A 390 -9.72 -16.39 9.80
C LEU A 390 -10.81 -15.95 8.83
N PHE A 391 -10.43 -15.37 7.68
CA PHE A 391 -11.38 -14.98 6.64
C PHE A 391 -12.24 -16.16 6.19
N LYS A 392 -11.63 -17.32 5.93
CA LYS A 392 -12.36 -18.54 5.53
C LYS A 392 -13.32 -19.06 6.61
N LYS A 393 -13.01 -18.82 7.89
CA LYS A 393 -13.82 -19.27 9.02
C LYS A 393 -15.03 -18.38 9.29
N MET A 394 -14.98 -17.14 8.83
CA MET A 394 -16.03 -16.15 9.05
C MET A 394 -17.23 -16.40 8.11
N PRO A 395 -18.45 -15.98 8.49
CA PRO A 395 -19.62 -16.14 7.64
C PRO A 395 -19.42 -15.50 6.25
N GLN A 396 -19.99 -16.12 5.22
CA GLN A 396 -19.94 -15.56 3.87
C GLN A 396 -20.64 -14.19 3.84
N GLY A 397 -20.04 -13.24 3.13
CA GLY A 397 -20.56 -11.87 3.03
C GLY A 397 -20.15 -10.92 4.15
N THR A 398 -19.53 -11.40 5.25
CA THR A 398 -19.02 -10.49 6.31
C THR A 398 -17.96 -9.54 5.77
N TRP A 399 -17.06 -10.05 4.92
CA TRP A 399 -16.09 -9.25 4.18
C TRP A 399 -15.98 -9.75 2.75
N ARG A 400 -15.64 -8.84 1.82
CA ARG A 400 -15.47 -9.14 0.40
C ARG A 400 -14.16 -9.90 0.08
N GLY A 401 -13.20 -9.88 0.99
CA GLY A 401 -11.92 -10.55 0.85
C GLY A 401 -11.06 -10.45 2.12
N PRO A 402 -9.95 -11.18 2.19
CA PRO A 402 -9.07 -11.16 3.36
C PRO A 402 -8.37 -9.82 3.56
N MET A 403 -8.03 -9.10 2.49
CA MET A 403 -7.49 -7.74 2.59
C MET A 403 -8.53 -6.77 3.18
N HIS A 404 -9.76 -6.77 2.66
CA HIS A 404 -10.87 -5.97 3.19
C HIS A 404 -11.12 -6.28 4.67
N MET A 405 -11.07 -7.56 5.06
CA MET A 405 -11.15 -7.95 6.47
C MET A 405 -10.03 -7.30 7.31
N VAL A 406 -8.77 -7.42 6.88
CA VAL A 406 -7.64 -6.85 7.62
C VAL A 406 -7.76 -5.32 7.74
N LEU A 407 -8.07 -4.63 6.65
CA LEU A 407 -8.26 -3.18 6.65
C LEU A 407 -9.41 -2.76 7.56
N SER A 408 -10.56 -3.44 7.51
CA SER A 408 -11.69 -3.17 8.42
C SER A 408 -11.31 -3.36 9.88
N LEU A 409 -10.53 -4.40 10.22
CA LEU A 409 -10.08 -4.63 11.58
C LEU A 409 -9.11 -3.53 12.06
N LEU A 410 -8.21 -3.07 11.18
CA LEU A 410 -7.30 -1.95 11.47
C LEU A 410 -8.08 -0.66 11.73
N GLN A 411 -9.06 -0.36 10.89
CA GLN A 411 -9.93 0.81 11.06
C GLN A 411 -10.68 0.76 12.41
N THR A 412 -11.31 -0.37 12.74
CA THR A 412 -11.99 -0.53 14.05
C THR A 412 -11.01 -0.39 15.22
N ALA A 413 -9.76 -0.82 15.08
CA ALA A 413 -8.74 -0.61 16.10
C ALA A 413 -8.39 0.87 16.27
N ASP A 414 -8.21 1.61 15.18
CA ASP A 414 -7.90 3.05 15.23
C ASP A 414 -9.06 3.84 15.86
N GLU A 415 -10.31 3.52 15.52
CA GLU A 415 -11.50 4.10 16.15
C GLU A 415 -11.57 3.82 17.65
N THR A 416 -11.25 2.59 18.07
CA THR A 416 -11.22 2.20 19.48
C THR A 416 -10.14 2.97 20.25
N ILE A 417 -8.93 3.06 19.69
CA ILE A 417 -7.81 3.80 20.29
C ILE A 417 -8.17 5.29 20.40
N ALA A 418 -8.78 5.88 19.36
CA ALA A 418 -9.20 7.27 19.37
C ALA A 418 -10.27 7.54 20.46
N ALA A 419 -11.25 6.64 20.61
CA ALA A 419 -12.27 6.74 21.64
C ALA A 419 -11.69 6.65 23.07
N GLU A 420 -10.71 5.76 23.29
CA GLU A 420 -10.02 5.65 24.58
C GLU A 420 -9.21 6.90 24.94
N VAL A 421 -8.59 7.55 23.94
CA VAL A 421 -7.85 8.81 24.14
C VAL A 421 -8.82 9.96 24.42
N ALA A 422 -9.94 10.02 23.71
CA ALA A 422 -10.96 11.06 23.90
C ALA A 422 -11.66 10.96 25.26
N GLY A 423 -11.99 9.76 25.74
CA GLY A 423 -12.62 9.55 27.05
C GLY A 423 -11.68 9.73 28.26
N LYS A 424 -10.37 9.88 28.03
CA LYS A 424 -9.37 10.19 29.06
C LYS A 424 -9.06 11.70 29.19
N ARG A 425 -9.60 12.53 28.28
CA ARG A 425 -9.56 14.00 28.36
C ARG A 425 -10.87 14.51 28.94
#